data_AF-A0A7R9ZTG6-F1
#
_entry.id   AF-A0A7R9ZTG6-F1
#
_cell.length_a   1.000
_cell.length_b   1.000
_cell.length_c   1.000
_cell.angle_alpha   90.00
_cell.angle_beta   90.00
_cell.angle_gamma   90.00
#
_symmetry.space_group_name_H-M   'P 1'
#
loop_
_entity.id
_entity.type
_entity.pdbx_description
1 polymer ?
#
loop_
_entity_poly.entity_id
_entity_poly.type
_entity_poly.pdbx_seq_one_letter_code
_entity_poly.pdbx_strand_id
1 'polypeptide(L)'
;ENLTEDVSANFALDPKESCEAVNDLLSKDLMQMSPRDRVSVAEELHGVRSLAIEENDDEVTTEKVSKALYELDQILEYQIPDHEKPAFLKAKGFAERRGTYVNDVGFRMKFLRCKLFNVKEAARLLIDYLELVQELYGDVCLSRPIRLDDVQSSKEERAAFRSGYIQLLPFGDRAGRRILMITTDALLYSSLIRVKIFLYVW
;
A
#
# COMPACT_ATOMS: atom_id res chain seq x y z
N GLU A 1 -47.46 -4.31 39.60
CA GLU A 1 -47.96 -3.55 38.43
C GLU A 1 -46.77 -2.91 37.73
N ASN A 2 -46.53 -3.37 36.50
CA ASN A 2 -45.74 -2.84 35.38
C ASN A 2 -44.39 -2.14 35.64
N LEU A 3 -43.31 -2.90 35.53
CA LEU A 3 -41.95 -2.44 35.20
C LEU A 3 -41.35 -3.39 34.15
N THR A 4 -41.93 -3.42 32.96
CA THR A 4 -41.34 -4.06 31.77
C THR A 4 -41.98 -3.45 30.54
N GLU A 5 -41.40 -2.37 30.00
CA GLU A 5 -41.53 -2.01 28.59
C GLU A 5 -40.48 -0.94 28.25
N ASP A 6 -39.95 -1.02 27.03
CA ASP A 6 -39.05 -0.07 26.36
C ASP A 6 -37.55 -0.09 26.66
N VAL A 7 -36.90 -1.21 26.31
CA VAL A 7 -35.51 -1.20 25.81
C VAL A 7 -35.43 -2.00 24.51
N SER A 8 -36.08 -1.50 23.46
CA SER A 8 -35.91 -2.00 22.09
C SER A 8 -36.18 -0.91 21.05
N ALA A 9 -35.63 0.29 21.26
CA ALA A 9 -35.49 1.27 20.20
C ALA A 9 -34.33 0.86 19.28
N ASN A 10 -34.64 -0.03 18.33
CA ASN A 10 -33.83 -0.23 17.14
C ASN A 10 -33.69 1.10 16.41
N PHE A 11 -32.58 1.81 16.60
CA PHE A 11 -32.15 2.90 15.72
C PHE A 11 -31.68 2.32 14.39
N ALA A 12 -32.62 1.82 13.59
CA ALA A 12 -32.42 1.67 12.17
C ALA A 12 -32.55 3.08 11.56
N LEU A 13 -31.45 3.84 11.57
CA LEU A 13 -31.35 5.05 10.75
C LEU A 13 -31.64 4.64 9.29
N ASP A 14 -32.60 5.31 8.67
CA ASP A 14 -32.89 5.12 7.24
C ASP A 14 -31.59 5.40 6.47
N PRO A 15 -31.09 4.46 5.64
CA PRO A 15 -29.85 4.63 4.89
C PRO A 15 -29.79 5.95 4.10
N LYS A 16 -30.94 6.50 3.71
CA LYS A 16 -31.03 7.79 3.00
C LYS A 16 -30.67 8.99 3.87
N GLU A 17 -31.16 9.05 5.11
CA GLU A 17 -30.85 10.16 6.03
C GLU A 17 -29.36 10.18 6.39
N SER A 18 -28.74 8.99 6.49
CA SER A 18 -27.30 8.88 6.73
C SER A 18 -26.46 9.39 5.55
N CYS A 19 -26.92 9.24 4.30
CA CYS A 19 -26.20 9.73 3.12
C CYS A 19 -26.29 11.25 2.97
N GLU A 20 -27.44 11.86 3.26
CA GLU A 20 -27.60 13.32 3.20
C GLU A 20 -26.76 14.02 4.26
N ALA A 21 -26.75 13.50 5.50
CA ALA A 21 -25.90 14.04 6.57
C ALA A 21 -24.40 14.00 6.24
N VAL A 22 -23.94 12.94 5.57
CA VAL A 22 -22.54 12.82 5.10
C VAL A 22 -22.24 13.83 3.99
N ASN A 23 -23.16 14.01 3.05
CA ASN A 23 -23.01 14.99 1.97
C ASN A 23 -22.96 16.43 2.50
N ASP A 24 -23.78 16.76 3.49
CA ASP A 24 -23.79 18.09 4.12
C ASP A 24 -22.48 18.36 4.88
N LEU A 25 -21.96 17.35 5.59
CA LEU A 25 -20.69 17.47 6.31
C LEU A 25 -19.52 17.67 5.34
N LEU A 26 -19.46 16.87 4.26
CA LEU A 26 -18.45 17.02 3.21
C LEU A 26 -18.54 18.38 2.52
N SER A 27 -19.76 18.84 2.20
CA SER A 27 -19.98 20.14 1.55
C SER A 27 -19.53 21.28 2.46
N LYS A 28 -19.82 21.19 3.76
CA LYS A 28 -19.41 22.19 4.75
C LYS A 28 -17.88 22.26 4.89
N ASP A 29 -17.20 21.11 4.90
CA ASP A 29 -15.74 21.05 5.00
C ASP A 29 -15.08 21.62 3.74
N LEU A 30 -15.56 21.25 2.54
CA LEU A 30 -15.08 21.82 1.29
C LEU A 30 -15.30 23.34 1.20
N MET A 31 -16.37 23.85 1.79
CA MET A 31 -16.64 25.30 1.84
C MET A 31 -15.73 26.05 2.82
N GLN A 32 -15.24 25.38 3.87
CA GLN A 32 -14.27 25.94 4.83
C GLN A 32 -12.83 25.94 4.28
N MET A 33 -12.53 25.14 3.26
CA MET A 33 -11.21 25.14 2.61
C MET A 33 -10.96 26.43 1.82
N SER A 34 -9.69 26.85 1.72
CA SER A 34 -9.33 27.98 0.89
C SER A 34 -9.58 27.67 -0.60
N PRO A 35 -9.83 28.68 -1.45
CA PRO A 35 -9.98 28.46 -2.89
C PRO A 35 -8.79 27.73 -3.52
N ARG A 36 -7.58 27.98 -3.01
CA ARG A 36 -6.34 27.33 -3.50
C ARG A 36 -6.32 25.84 -3.14
N ASP A 37 -6.73 25.48 -1.92
CA ASP A 37 -6.72 24.09 -1.48
C ASP A 37 -7.80 23.28 -2.20
N ARG A 38 -8.98 23.88 -2.45
CA ARG A 38 -10.02 23.25 -3.27
C ARG A 38 -9.53 22.92 -4.67
N VAL A 39 -8.83 23.85 -5.32
CA VAL A 39 -8.24 23.61 -6.65
C VAL A 39 -7.19 22.52 -6.57
N SER A 40 -6.32 22.55 -5.56
CA SER A 40 -5.29 21.52 -5.36
C SER A 40 -5.90 20.12 -5.20
N VAL A 41 -6.95 19.98 -4.40
CA VAL A 41 -7.65 18.70 -4.19
C VAL A 41 -8.34 18.25 -5.48
N ALA A 42 -9.00 19.15 -6.20
CA ALA A 42 -9.64 18.83 -7.47
C ALA A 42 -8.59 18.37 -8.50
N GLU A 43 -7.46 19.06 -8.61
CA GLU A 43 -6.34 18.69 -9.49
C GLU A 43 -5.76 17.33 -9.12
N GLU A 44 -5.57 17.03 -7.83
CA GLU A 44 -5.06 15.74 -7.36
C GLU A 44 -6.06 14.60 -7.66
N LEU A 45 -7.35 14.82 -7.39
CA LEU A 45 -8.40 13.84 -7.62
C LEU A 45 -8.58 13.54 -9.12
N HIS A 46 -8.49 14.57 -9.96
CA HIS A 46 -8.50 14.44 -11.41
C HIS A 46 -7.18 13.93 -12.00
N GLY A 47 -6.12 13.84 -11.20
CA GLY A 47 -4.80 13.36 -11.65
C GLY A 47 -4.00 14.39 -12.46
N VAL A 48 -4.34 15.67 -12.34
CA VAL A 48 -3.63 16.80 -12.99
C VAL A 48 -2.37 17.18 -12.20
N ARG A 49 -2.40 17.03 -10.87
CA ARG A 49 -1.27 17.37 -9.99
C ARG A 49 -0.78 16.14 -9.23
N SER A 50 0.54 15.97 -9.17
CA SER A 50 1.22 14.95 -8.37
C SER A 50 2.05 15.61 -7.26
N LEU A 51 2.07 14.99 -6.08
CA LEU A 51 2.95 15.38 -4.97
C LEU A 51 4.33 14.71 -5.05
N ALA A 52 4.52 13.81 -6.03
CA ALA A 52 5.81 13.17 -6.24
C ALA A 52 6.87 14.24 -6.54
N ILE A 53 8.06 14.06 -5.95
CA ILE A 53 9.21 14.88 -6.29
C ILE A 53 9.52 14.67 -7.78
N GLU A 54 9.69 15.76 -8.53
CA GLU A 54 10.11 15.67 -9.92
C GLU A 54 11.54 15.13 -9.97
N GLU A 55 11.66 13.87 -10.33
CA GLU A 55 12.93 13.19 -10.53
C GLU A 55 13.43 13.47 -11.97
N ASN A 56 13.73 14.74 -12.27
CA ASN A 56 14.35 15.12 -13.54
C ASN A 56 15.86 14.78 -13.50
N ASP A 57 16.47 14.58 -14.67
CA ASP A 57 17.91 14.24 -14.89
C ASP A 57 18.90 15.35 -14.46
N ASP A 58 18.50 16.23 -13.56
CA ASP A 58 19.36 17.24 -12.98
C ASP A 58 20.34 16.56 -11.98
N GLU A 59 21.60 16.98 -12.00
CA GLU A 59 22.65 16.47 -11.10
C GLU A 59 22.23 16.57 -9.61
N VAL A 60 21.52 17.65 -9.26
CA VAL A 60 21.01 17.89 -7.89
C VAL A 60 20.01 16.82 -7.44
N THR A 61 19.21 16.28 -8.36
CA THR A 61 18.25 15.20 -8.06
C THR A 61 18.99 13.89 -7.84
N THR A 62 20.00 13.60 -8.66
CA THR A 62 20.82 12.39 -8.54
C THR A 62 21.59 12.36 -7.21
N GLU A 63 22.11 13.50 -6.76
CA GLU A 63 22.75 13.63 -5.45
C GLU A 63 21.78 13.38 -4.30
N LYS A 64 20.57 13.95 -4.36
CA LYS A 64 19.52 13.72 -3.35
C LYS A 64 19.14 12.25 -3.25
N VAL A 65 18.97 11.57 -4.38
CA VAL A 65 18.65 10.15 -4.44
C VAL A 65 19.77 9.31 -3.83
N SER A 66 21.02 9.58 -4.23
CA SER A 66 22.19 8.85 -3.72
C SER A 66 22.36 9.03 -2.22
N LYS A 67 22.17 10.26 -1.72
CA LYS A 67 22.18 10.56 -0.30
C LYS A 67 21.07 9.83 0.46
N ALA A 68 19.84 9.83 -0.07
CA ALA A 68 18.71 9.17 0.57
C ALA A 68 18.91 7.64 0.64
N LEU A 69 19.47 7.03 -0.40
CA LEU A 69 19.81 5.60 -0.41
C LEU A 69 20.88 5.27 0.63
N TYR A 70 21.94 6.09 0.72
CA TYR A 70 22.96 5.92 1.74
C TYR A 70 22.40 6.07 3.16
N GLU A 71 21.58 7.09 3.41
CA GLU A 71 20.91 7.28 4.70
C GLU A 71 19.97 6.11 5.04
N LEU A 72 19.28 5.55 4.03
CA LEU A 72 18.41 4.39 4.20
C LEU A 72 19.21 3.18 4.71
N ASP A 73 20.38 2.91 4.11
CA ASP A 73 21.28 1.86 4.58
C ASP A 73 21.73 2.07 6.02
N GLN A 74 22.10 3.30 6.38
CA GLN A 74 22.52 3.63 7.76
C GLN A 74 21.39 3.38 8.76
N ILE A 75 20.16 3.73 8.42
CA ILE A 75 19.00 3.51 9.30
C ILE A 75 18.71 2.02 9.46
N LEU A 76 18.68 1.28 8.34
CA LEU A 76 18.40 -0.16 8.34
C LEU A 76 19.46 -0.94 9.11
N GLU A 77 20.73 -0.54 9.04
CA GLU A 77 21.81 -1.24 9.72
C GLU A 77 21.91 -0.88 11.21
N TYR A 78 21.90 0.42 11.54
CA TYR A 78 22.33 0.88 12.87
C TYR A 78 21.22 1.49 13.75
N GLN A 79 20.14 2.01 13.18
CA GLN A 79 19.13 2.73 13.97
C GLN A 79 17.97 1.83 14.41
N ILE A 80 17.60 0.84 13.59
CA ILE A 80 16.47 -0.04 13.88
C ILE A 80 16.98 -1.28 14.63
N PRO A 81 16.45 -1.62 15.81
CA PRO A 81 16.87 -2.79 16.57
C PRO A 81 16.66 -4.11 15.82
N ASP A 82 17.53 -5.09 16.05
CA ASP A 82 17.49 -6.39 15.36
C ASP A 82 16.20 -7.19 15.57
N HIS A 83 15.56 -7.04 16.73
CA HIS A 83 14.31 -7.72 17.03
C HIS A 83 13.10 -7.15 16.27
N GLU A 84 13.20 -5.94 15.73
CA GLU A 84 12.15 -5.31 14.92
C GLU A 84 12.30 -5.62 13.43
N LYS A 85 13.42 -6.23 13.00
CA LYS A 85 13.73 -6.47 11.58
C LYS A 85 14.18 -7.91 11.24
N PRO A 86 13.57 -8.98 11.80
CA PRO A 86 14.03 -10.35 11.58
C PRO A 86 13.99 -10.79 10.10
N ALA A 87 12.99 -10.40 9.32
CA ALA A 87 12.89 -10.69 7.89
C ALA A 87 14.00 -10.02 7.09
N PHE A 88 14.35 -8.77 7.44
CA PHE A 88 15.46 -8.05 6.81
C PHE A 88 16.81 -8.73 7.09
N LEU A 89 17.06 -9.14 8.33
CA LEU A 89 18.29 -9.87 8.68
C LEU A 89 18.39 -11.22 7.93
N LYS A 90 17.28 -11.94 7.78
CA LYS A 90 17.23 -13.15 6.94
C LYS A 90 17.51 -12.84 5.47
N ALA A 91 16.91 -11.77 4.92
CA ALA A 91 17.17 -11.34 3.55
C ALA A 91 18.65 -11.02 3.32
N LYS A 92 19.30 -10.36 4.28
CA LYS A 92 20.75 -10.10 4.27
C LYS A 92 21.57 -11.39 4.28
N GLY A 93 21.19 -12.37 5.08
CA GLY A 93 21.81 -13.71 5.06
C GLY A 93 21.67 -14.45 3.71
N PHE A 94 20.59 -14.21 2.96
CA PHE A 94 20.46 -14.72 1.59
C PHE A 94 21.35 -13.97 0.59
N ALA A 95 21.56 -12.67 0.78
CA ALA A 95 22.41 -11.85 -0.07
C ALA A 95 23.82 -12.44 -0.21
N GLU A 96 24.40 -12.91 0.90
CA GLU A 96 25.75 -13.50 0.95
C GLU A 96 25.86 -14.82 0.18
N ARG A 97 24.76 -15.56 0.03
CA ARG A 97 24.76 -16.92 -0.56
C ARG A 97 24.29 -16.95 -2.01
N ARG A 98 23.25 -16.18 -2.33
CA ARG A 98 22.51 -16.27 -3.60
C ARG A 98 22.15 -14.92 -4.21
N GLY A 99 22.46 -13.82 -3.53
CA GLY A 99 21.95 -12.50 -3.85
C GLY A 99 20.52 -12.29 -3.35
N THR A 100 20.13 -11.03 -3.16
CA THR A 100 18.75 -10.62 -2.83
C THR A 100 18.38 -9.36 -3.59
N TYR A 101 17.13 -9.28 -4.04
CA TYR A 101 16.57 -8.08 -4.65
C TYR A 101 16.30 -6.96 -3.63
N VAL A 102 16.34 -7.26 -2.33
CA VAL A 102 16.10 -6.26 -1.27
C VAL A 102 17.16 -5.15 -1.27
N ASN A 103 18.35 -5.44 -1.78
CA ASN A 103 19.45 -4.48 -1.93
C ASN A 103 19.47 -3.80 -3.31
N ASP A 104 18.54 -4.13 -4.20
CA ASP A 104 18.43 -3.45 -5.48
C ASP A 104 18.00 -1.99 -5.29
N VAL A 105 18.65 -1.10 -6.04
CA VAL A 105 18.35 0.34 -6.00
C VAL A 105 16.90 0.57 -6.41
N GLY A 106 16.43 -0.09 -7.48
CA GLY A 106 15.06 0.03 -7.97
C GLY A 106 14.05 -0.42 -6.92
N PHE A 107 14.32 -1.51 -6.21
CA PHE A 107 13.47 -1.98 -5.12
C PHE A 107 13.37 -0.95 -3.97
N ARG A 108 14.50 -0.46 -3.47
CA ARG A 108 14.54 0.49 -2.34
C ARG A 108 13.95 1.85 -2.69
N MET A 109 14.15 2.30 -3.93
CA MET A 109 13.56 3.54 -4.45
C MET A 109 12.03 3.54 -4.37
N LYS A 110 11.37 2.38 -4.47
CA LYS A 110 9.90 2.30 -4.30
C LYS A 110 9.48 2.82 -2.93
N PHE A 111 10.19 2.43 -1.87
CA PHE A 111 9.87 2.83 -0.50
C PHE A 111 10.19 4.30 -0.24
N LEU A 112 11.31 4.79 -0.77
CA LEU A 112 11.66 6.21 -0.69
C LEU A 112 10.60 7.07 -1.39
N ARG A 113 10.19 6.71 -2.62
CA ARG A 113 9.13 7.41 -3.36
C ARG A 113 7.80 7.37 -2.62
N CYS A 114 7.40 6.21 -2.07
CA CYS A 114 6.17 6.07 -1.28
C CYS A 114 6.11 7.00 -0.07
N LYS A 115 7.27 7.36 0.51
CA LYS A 115 7.38 8.24 1.68
C LYS A 115 7.93 9.62 1.35
N LEU A 116 7.86 10.03 0.08
CA LEU A 116 8.34 11.34 -0.39
C LEU A 116 9.77 11.64 0.11
N PHE A 117 10.63 10.63 0.08
CA PHE A 117 12.02 10.66 0.56
C PHE A 117 12.20 10.95 2.06
N ASN A 118 11.17 10.74 2.89
CA ASN A 118 11.35 10.59 4.33
C ASN A 118 11.99 9.23 4.63
N VAL A 119 13.33 9.23 4.72
CA VAL A 119 14.15 8.02 4.81
C VAL A 119 13.80 7.16 6.02
N LYS A 120 13.50 7.78 7.18
CA LYS A 120 13.13 7.05 8.41
C LYS A 120 11.81 6.29 8.26
N GLU A 121 10.81 6.93 7.67
CA GLU A 121 9.54 6.26 7.39
C GLU A 121 9.66 5.21 6.28
N ALA A 122 10.49 5.48 5.27
CA ALA A 122 10.75 4.52 4.20
C ALA A 122 11.43 3.24 4.74
N ALA A 123 12.38 3.39 5.67
CA ALA A 123 13.05 2.26 6.31
C ALA A 123 12.07 1.36 7.08
N ARG A 124 11.16 1.97 7.86
CA ARG A 124 10.10 1.25 8.58
C ARG A 124 9.16 0.54 7.62
N LEU A 125 8.69 1.25 6.58
CA LEU A 125 7.81 0.68 5.56
C LEU A 125 8.45 -0.51 4.84
N LEU A 126 9.76 -0.45 4.57
CA LEU A 126 10.51 -1.55 3.96
C LEU A 126 10.53 -2.77 4.87
N ILE A 127 10.80 -2.60 6.17
CA ILE A 127 10.81 -3.69 7.14
C ILE A 127 9.41 -4.29 7.28
N ASP A 128 8.39 -3.46 7.50
CA ASP A 128 7.00 -3.90 7.62
C ASP A 128 6.56 -4.69 6.38
N TYR A 129 6.97 -4.24 5.19
CA TYR A 129 6.75 -4.97 3.96
C TYR A 129 7.44 -6.34 3.95
N LEU A 130 8.71 -6.42 4.35
CA LEU A 130 9.46 -7.69 4.37
C LEU A 130 8.88 -8.70 5.36
N GLU A 131 8.49 -8.24 6.55
CA GLU A 131 7.78 -9.07 7.54
C GLU A 131 6.46 -9.59 6.97
N LEU A 132 5.66 -8.71 6.38
CA LEU A 132 4.38 -9.06 5.78
C LEU A 132 4.54 -10.08 4.64
N VAL A 133 5.48 -9.86 3.71
CA VAL A 133 5.66 -10.82 2.61
C VAL A 133 6.21 -12.14 3.11
N GLN A 134 7.10 -12.14 4.12
CA GLN A 134 7.60 -13.36 4.73
C GLN A 134 6.47 -14.14 5.41
N GLU A 135 5.57 -13.46 6.12
CA GLU A 135 4.41 -14.09 6.76
C GLU A 135 3.50 -14.74 5.71
N LEU A 136 3.27 -14.07 4.58
CA LEU A 136 2.35 -14.55 3.54
C LEU A 136 2.93 -15.63 2.64
N TYR A 137 4.20 -15.53 2.27
CA TYR A 137 4.85 -16.36 1.23
C TYR A 137 6.04 -17.19 1.73
N GLY A 138 6.42 -17.02 3.00
CA GLY A 138 7.60 -17.64 3.59
C GLY A 138 8.91 -17.03 3.10
N ASP A 139 10.03 -17.68 3.41
CA ASP A 139 11.38 -17.14 3.17
C ASP A 139 11.73 -16.91 1.69
N VAL A 140 11.00 -17.55 0.77
CA VAL A 140 11.27 -17.48 -0.66
C VAL A 140 11.18 -16.03 -1.18
N CYS A 141 10.22 -15.25 -0.68
CA CYS A 141 10.00 -13.87 -1.11
C CYS A 141 11.05 -12.86 -0.58
N LEU A 142 11.94 -13.29 0.31
CA LEU A 142 13.08 -12.50 0.78
C LEU A 142 14.30 -12.64 -0.13
N SER A 143 14.37 -13.75 -0.88
CA SER A 143 15.46 -14.03 -1.81
C SER A 143 15.17 -13.53 -3.23
N ARG A 144 13.91 -13.54 -3.65
CA ARG A 144 13.47 -13.14 -4.99
C ARG A 144 12.11 -12.42 -4.97
N PRO A 145 11.78 -11.65 -6.01
CA PRO A 145 10.43 -11.12 -6.19
C PRO A 145 9.36 -12.21 -6.21
N ILE A 146 8.15 -11.84 -5.78
CA ILE A 146 6.95 -12.70 -5.78
C ILE A 146 6.63 -13.10 -7.23
N ARG A 147 6.34 -14.38 -7.44
CA ARG A 147 5.95 -14.97 -8.73
C ARG A 147 4.53 -15.50 -8.64
N LEU A 148 3.94 -15.77 -9.80
CA LEU A 148 2.60 -16.31 -9.90
C LEU A 148 2.45 -17.63 -9.12
N ASP A 149 3.49 -18.48 -9.17
CA ASP A 149 3.51 -19.76 -8.45
C ASP A 149 3.35 -19.60 -6.94
N ASP A 150 3.84 -18.49 -6.36
CA ASP A 150 3.74 -18.23 -4.92
C ASP A 150 2.31 -17.90 -4.49
N VAL A 151 1.50 -17.37 -5.42
CA VAL A 151 0.08 -17.00 -5.22
C VAL A 151 -0.85 -18.12 -5.65
N GLN A 152 -0.33 -19.24 -6.15
CA GLN A 152 -1.13 -20.34 -6.71
C GLN A 152 -0.84 -21.70 -6.03
N SER A 153 -0.31 -21.64 -4.80
CA SER A 153 0.11 -22.81 -4.02
C SER A 153 -1.07 -23.74 -3.70
N SER A 154 -2.24 -23.18 -3.37
CA SER A 154 -3.46 -23.93 -3.07
C SER A 154 -4.46 -23.97 -4.25
N LYS A 155 -5.43 -24.88 -4.19
CA LYS A 155 -6.54 -24.91 -5.15
C LYS A 155 -7.44 -23.68 -5.02
N GLU A 156 -7.64 -23.21 -3.80
CA GLU A 156 -8.47 -22.05 -3.49
C GLU A 156 -7.86 -20.75 -4.03
N GLU A 157 -6.57 -20.51 -3.77
CA GLU A 157 -5.87 -19.33 -4.31
C GLU A 157 -5.89 -19.32 -5.84
N ARG A 158 -5.72 -20.48 -6.49
CA ARG A 158 -5.85 -20.61 -7.95
C ARG A 158 -7.25 -20.30 -8.46
N ALA A 159 -8.28 -20.72 -7.74
CA ALA A 159 -9.66 -20.39 -8.09
C ALA A 159 -9.91 -18.89 -7.92
N ALA A 160 -9.45 -18.31 -6.81
CA ALA A 160 -9.56 -16.88 -6.53
C ALA A 160 -8.86 -16.03 -7.58
N PHE A 161 -7.62 -16.36 -7.94
CA PHE A 161 -6.87 -15.63 -8.95
C PHE A 161 -7.55 -15.69 -10.33
N ARG A 162 -8.12 -16.85 -10.69
CA ARG A 162 -8.82 -17.04 -11.99
C ARG A 162 -10.25 -16.53 -12.01
N SER A 163 -10.86 -16.24 -10.86
CA SER A 163 -12.24 -15.73 -10.78
C SER A 163 -12.40 -14.37 -11.47
N GLY A 164 -11.31 -13.60 -11.58
CA GLY A 164 -11.35 -12.25 -12.10
C GLY A 164 -12.00 -11.24 -11.14
N TYR A 165 -12.19 -11.59 -9.86
CA TYR A 165 -12.76 -10.65 -8.88
C TYR A 165 -11.78 -9.56 -8.46
N ILE A 166 -10.48 -9.77 -8.64
CA ILE A 166 -9.43 -8.76 -8.48
C ILE A 166 -8.70 -8.66 -9.83
N GLN A 167 -8.85 -7.53 -10.51
CA GLN A 167 -8.31 -7.33 -11.85
C GLN A 167 -7.57 -6.01 -11.95
N LEU A 168 -6.41 -6.05 -12.62
CA LEU A 168 -5.75 -4.85 -13.08
C LEU A 168 -6.28 -4.48 -14.46
N LEU A 169 -6.86 -3.29 -14.60
CA LEU A 169 -7.38 -2.84 -15.89
C LEU A 169 -6.22 -2.52 -16.85
N PRO A 170 -6.41 -2.72 -18.17
CA PRO A 170 -5.36 -2.47 -19.17
C PRO A 170 -5.08 -0.98 -19.38
N PHE A 171 -5.91 -0.10 -18.82
CA PHE A 171 -5.77 1.35 -18.92
C PHE A 171 -5.56 1.96 -17.54
N GLY A 172 -4.75 3.02 -17.48
CA GLY A 172 -4.61 3.85 -16.30
C GLY A 172 -5.63 4.98 -16.26
N ASP A 173 -5.65 5.71 -15.15
CA ASP A 173 -6.36 6.98 -15.08
C ASP A 173 -5.59 8.11 -15.79
N ARG A 174 -6.08 9.35 -15.68
CA ARG A 174 -5.45 10.52 -16.31
C ARG A 174 -4.06 10.86 -15.76
N ALA A 175 -3.75 10.43 -14.54
CA ALA A 175 -2.41 10.57 -13.95
C ALA A 175 -1.47 9.41 -14.34
N GLY A 176 -1.93 8.44 -15.14
CA GLY A 176 -1.18 7.23 -15.46
C GLY A 176 -1.15 6.21 -14.33
N ARG A 177 -2.01 6.35 -13.30
CA ARG A 177 -2.11 5.37 -12.21
C ARG A 177 -2.82 4.12 -12.71
N ARG A 178 -2.28 2.96 -12.33
CA ARG A 178 -2.86 1.64 -12.58
C ARG A 178 -4.19 1.51 -11.82
N ILE A 179 -5.25 1.04 -12.49
CA ILE A 179 -6.58 0.88 -11.88
C ILE A 179 -6.78 -0.58 -11.47
N LEU A 180 -6.91 -0.82 -10.16
CA LEU A 180 -7.29 -2.11 -9.61
C LEU A 180 -8.80 -2.14 -9.38
N MET A 181 -9.49 -3.07 -10.05
CA MET A 181 -10.91 -3.33 -9.85
C MET A 181 -11.09 -4.52 -8.90
N ILE A 182 -11.89 -4.33 -7.86
CA ILE A 182 -12.26 -5.37 -6.91
C ILE A 182 -13.78 -5.50 -6.93
N THR A 183 -14.30 -6.64 -7.40
CA THR A 183 -15.73 -6.93 -7.35
C THR A 183 -16.14 -7.35 -5.94
N THR A 184 -17.42 -7.20 -5.61
CA THR A 184 -18.00 -7.67 -4.34
C THR A 184 -17.78 -9.16 -4.12
N ASP A 185 -17.72 -9.95 -5.19
CA ASP A 185 -17.50 -11.40 -5.11
C ASP A 185 -16.09 -11.76 -4.64
N ALA A 186 -15.13 -10.83 -4.69
CA ALA A 186 -13.83 -11.01 -4.03
C ALA A 186 -13.99 -11.30 -2.54
N LEU A 187 -15.10 -10.86 -1.92
CA LEU A 187 -15.41 -11.10 -0.51
C LEU A 187 -15.69 -12.57 -0.19
N LEU A 188 -15.94 -13.41 -1.19
CA LEU A 188 -16.08 -14.87 -1.03
C LEU A 188 -14.77 -15.55 -0.62
N TYR A 189 -13.62 -14.92 -0.89
CA TYR A 189 -12.31 -15.44 -0.50
C TYR A 189 -11.80 -14.77 0.78
N SER A 190 -10.98 -15.50 1.53
CA SER A 190 -10.38 -14.99 2.76
C SER A 190 -9.52 -13.75 2.50
N SER A 191 -9.44 -12.87 3.50
CA SER A 191 -8.60 -11.65 3.44
C SER A 191 -7.15 -11.97 3.09
N LEU A 192 -6.61 -13.09 3.58
CA LEU A 192 -5.24 -13.53 3.31
C LEU A 192 -5.02 -13.79 1.81
N ILE A 193 -5.94 -14.51 1.16
CA ILE A 193 -5.88 -14.76 -0.29
C ILE A 193 -5.97 -13.45 -1.07
N ARG A 194 -6.88 -12.54 -0.67
CA ARG A 194 -7.01 -11.23 -1.33
C ARG A 194 -5.73 -10.39 -1.24
N VAL A 195 -5.12 -10.33 -0.05
CA VAL A 195 -3.87 -9.59 0.18
C VAL A 195 -2.73 -10.21 -0.62
N LYS A 196 -2.65 -11.54 -0.71
CA LYS A 196 -1.67 -12.21 -1.57
C LYS A 196 -1.83 -11.77 -3.03
N ILE A 197 -3.03 -11.90 -3.58
CA ILE A 197 -3.31 -11.50 -4.96
C ILE A 197 -2.96 -10.02 -5.18
N PHE A 198 -3.35 -9.15 -4.25
CA PHE A 198 -3.04 -7.72 -4.29
C PHE A 198 -1.53 -7.45 -4.39
N LEU A 199 -0.73 -8.07 -3.51
CA LEU A 199 0.72 -7.89 -3.47
C LEU A 199 1.45 -8.43 -4.71
N TYR A 200 0.88 -9.41 -5.40
CA TYR A 200 1.45 -9.91 -6.65
C TYR A 200 1.11 -9.06 -7.87
N VAL A 201 -0.10 -8.51 -7.92
CA VAL A 201 -0.57 -7.69 -9.04
C VAL A 201 0.13 -6.32 -9.10
N TRP A 202 0.66 -5.85 -7.96
CA TRP A 202 1.27 -4.52 -7.81
C TRP A 202 2.76 -4.48 -8.15
#